data_AF-A0A6C1NQ77-F1
#
_entry.id   AF-A0A6C1NQ77-F1
#
_cell.length_a   1.000
_cell.length_b   1.000
_cell.length_c   1.000
_cell.angle_alpha   90.00
_cell.angle_beta   90.00
_cell.angle_gamma   90.00
#
_symmetry.space_group_name_H-M   'P 1'
#
loop_
_entity.id
_entity.type
_entity.pdbx_description
1 polymer ?
#
loop_
_entity_poly.entity_id
_entity_poly.type
_entity_poly.pdbx_seq_one_letter_code
_entity_poly.pdbx_strand_id
1 'polypeptide(L)'
;MLEAAARGILPSWGEMGPLRREHTIRVGAVMGSWASELGLPDHEVGRWRAAGLLHDVLRDADPDGLRRELGPPLGELPPAILHGPAAAARLQALGVTDEPLLEAIRWHTLGDPGLDRLGRALYCADFLEPGRRRDRTWREGLRYRFPLDEDGVLVAVTRERTAHQEAASGELHPRTRAFRERVLGGGPPGVGPSVDELREDEGPENGAGEDEGTGDRAGEDEGAGNRAGEDAAPPATSGGGTS
;
A
#
# COMPACT_ATOMS: atom_id res chain seq x y z
N MET A 1 -7.35 -22.11 -11.71
CA MET A 1 -7.12 -21.53 -10.37
C MET A 1 -7.92 -20.26 -10.14
N LEU A 2 -7.78 -19.23 -10.99
CA LEU A 2 -8.48 -17.94 -10.83
C LEU A 2 -10.01 -18.08 -10.74
N GLU A 3 -10.63 -18.95 -11.54
CA GLU A 3 -12.07 -19.21 -11.44
C GLU A 3 -12.50 -19.80 -10.08
N ALA A 4 -11.67 -20.66 -9.49
CA ALA A 4 -11.94 -21.22 -8.16
C ALA A 4 -11.82 -20.12 -7.10
N ALA A 5 -10.78 -19.29 -7.20
CA ALA A 5 -10.61 -18.12 -6.34
C ALA A 5 -11.80 -17.15 -6.48
N ALA A 6 -12.28 -16.87 -7.69
CA ALA A 6 -13.46 -16.03 -7.94
C ALA A 6 -14.73 -16.56 -7.23
N ARG A 7 -14.83 -17.88 -7.03
CA ARG A 7 -15.91 -18.53 -6.25
C ARG A 7 -15.66 -18.59 -4.74
N GLY A 8 -14.58 -17.97 -4.25
CA GLY A 8 -14.20 -17.95 -2.84
C GLY A 8 -13.35 -19.13 -2.39
N ILE A 9 -12.89 -19.99 -3.31
CA ILE A 9 -12.03 -21.13 -2.99
C ILE A 9 -10.58 -20.65 -3.01
N LEU A 10 -10.04 -20.37 -1.83
CA LEU A 10 -8.65 -19.96 -1.66
C LEU A 10 -7.68 -21.15 -1.84
N PRO A 11 -6.45 -20.92 -2.33
CA PRO A 11 -5.47 -21.99 -2.50
C PRO A 11 -5.07 -22.60 -1.14
N SER A 12 -4.80 -23.91 -1.13
CA SER A 12 -4.40 -24.65 0.09
C SER A 12 -3.06 -24.23 0.67
N TRP A 13 -2.20 -23.61 -0.14
CA TRP A 13 -0.91 -23.06 0.28
C TRP A 13 -1.01 -21.66 0.89
N GLY A 14 -2.22 -21.08 0.95
CA GLY A 14 -2.45 -19.76 1.52
C GLY A 14 -2.23 -19.74 3.03
N GLU A 15 -1.45 -18.77 3.49
CA GLU A 15 -1.03 -18.57 4.87
C GLU A 15 -1.54 -17.21 5.35
N MET A 16 -2.76 -17.22 5.87
CA MET A 16 -3.44 -16.05 6.42
C MET A 16 -4.29 -16.45 7.64
N GLY A 17 -4.25 -15.63 8.69
CA GLY A 17 -5.07 -15.76 9.88
C GLY A 17 -6.53 -15.40 9.61
N PRO A 18 -7.44 -15.68 10.57
CA PRO A 18 -8.88 -15.46 10.39
C PRO A 18 -9.26 -14.02 10.05
N LEU A 19 -8.71 -13.03 10.75
CA LEU A 19 -9.01 -11.61 10.49
C LEU A 19 -8.55 -11.17 9.10
N ARG A 20 -7.42 -11.70 8.63
CA ARG A 20 -6.89 -11.42 7.31
C ARG A 20 -7.77 -12.05 6.23
N ARG A 21 -8.23 -13.28 6.45
CA ARG A 21 -9.20 -13.94 5.56
C ARG A 21 -10.49 -13.14 5.42
N GLU A 22 -11.05 -12.64 6.52
CA GLU A 22 -12.23 -11.78 6.45
C GLU A 22 -11.97 -10.49 5.67
N HIS A 23 -10.81 -9.86 5.87
CA HIS A 23 -10.38 -8.70 5.09
C HIS A 23 -10.32 -9.02 3.60
N THR A 24 -9.62 -10.09 3.22
CA THR A 24 -9.50 -10.54 1.84
C THR A 24 -10.85 -10.85 1.19
N ILE A 25 -11.79 -11.46 1.93
CA ILE A 25 -13.17 -11.69 1.46
C ILE A 25 -13.88 -10.36 1.17
N ARG A 26 -13.74 -9.36 2.06
CA ARG A 26 -14.35 -8.04 1.85
C ARG A 26 -13.72 -7.29 0.68
N VAL A 27 -12.41 -7.36 0.49
CA VAL A 27 -11.73 -6.79 -0.69
C VAL A 27 -12.23 -7.45 -1.97
N GLY A 28 -12.32 -8.79 -2.01
CA GLY A 28 -12.89 -9.52 -3.13
C GLY A 28 -14.34 -9.12 -3.45
N ALA A 29 -15.17 -8.91 -2.43
CA ALA A 29 -16.54 -8.44 -2.60
C ALA A 29 -16.61 -7.02 -3.19
N VAL A 30 -15.78 -6.09 -2.69
CA VAL A 30 -15.68 -4.72 -3.24
C VAL A 30 -15.24 -4.76 -4.70
N MET A 31 -14.18 -5.52 -5.02
CA MET A 31 -13.67 -5.65 -6.39
C MET A 31 -14.73 -6.21 -7.36
N GLY A 32 -15.45 -7.25 -6.96
CA GLY A 32 -16.53 -7.82 -7.77
C GLY A 32 -17.71 -6.86 -7.95
N SER A 33 -18.08 -6.11 -6.91
CA SER A 33 -19.15 -5.09 -6.97
C SER A 33 -18.79 -3.98 -7.94
N TRP A 34 -17.60 -3.37 -7.79
CA TRP A 34 -17.12 -2.33 -8.69
C TRP A 34 -17.04 -2.81 -10.14
N ALA A 35 -16.49 -3.99 -10.40
CA ALA A 35 -16.45 -4.55 -11.76
C ALA A 35 -17.85 -4.69 -12.38
N SER A 36 -18.83 -5.14 -11.58
CA SER A 36 -20.22 -5.28 -12.03
C SER A 36 -20.89 -3.93 -12.29
N GLU A 37 -20.70 -2.97 -11.38
CA GLU A 37 -21.24 -1.59 -11.49
C GLU A 37 -20.64 -0.82 -12.67
N LEU A 38 -19.38 -1.12 -13.01
CA LEU A 38 -18.69 -0.61 -14.20
C LEU A 38 -19.16 -1.29 -15.52
N GLY A 39 -20.07 -2.26 -15.44
CA GLY A 39 -20.60 -2.97 -16.62
C GLY A 39 -19.61 -3.91 -17.28
N LEU A 40 -18.60 -4.40 -16.55
CA LEU A 40 -17.64 -5.36 -17.09
C LEU A 40 -18.30 -6.73 -17.31
N PRO A 41 -17.86 -7.51 -18.32
CA PRO A 41 -18.39 -8.85 -18.56
C PRO A 41 -18.06 -9.79 -17.39
N ASP A 42 -18.86 -10.85 -17.22
CA ASP A 42 -18.77 -11.79 -16.08
C ASP A 42 -17.37 -12.35 -15.82
N HIS A 43 -16.58 -12.60 -16.88
CA HIS A 43 -15.22 -13.09 -16.72
C HIS A 43 -14.29 -12.03 -16.08
N GLU A 44 -14.46 -10.75 -16.40
CA GLU A 44 -13.73 -9.65 -15.77
C GLU A 44 -14.21 -9.43 -14.33
N VAL A 45 -15.51 -9.56 -14.06
CA VAL A 45 -16.03 -9.53 -12.67
C VAL A 45 -15.39 -10.62 -11.83
N GLY A 46 -15.31 -11.84 -12.36
CA GLY A 46 -14.62 -12.97 -11.73
C GLY A 46 -13.13 -12.69 -11.53
N ARG A 47 -12.47 -12.12 -12.53
CA ARG A 47 -11.03 -11.75 -12.51
C ARG A 47 -10.72 -10.71 -11.43
N TRP A 48 -11.49 -9.63 -11.34
CA TRP A 48 -11.33 -8.60 -10.32
C TRP A 48 -11.56 -9.17 -8.91
N ARG A 49 -12.64 -9.94 -8.75
CA ARG A 49 -12.93 -10.62 -7.47
C ARG A 49 -11.80 -11.57 -7.06
N ALA A 50 -11.25 -12.34 -7.99
CA ALA A 50 -10.12 -13.23 -7.74
C ALA A 50 -8.87 -12.46 -7.29
N ALA A 51 -8.53 -11.34 -7.95
CA ALA A 51 -7.42 -10.49 -7.53
C ALA A 51 -7.59 -10.01 -6.08
N GLY A 52 -8.78 -9.53 -5.72
CA GLY A 52 -9.11 -9.14 -4.34
C GLY A 52 -9.01 -10.29 -3.33
N LEU A 53 -9.36 -11.51 -3.72
CA LEU A 53 -9.28 -12.70 -2.86
C LEU A 53 -7.87 -13.29 -2.72
N LEU A 54 -6.96 -12.95 -3.64
CA LEU A 54 -5.61 -13.52 -3.68
C LEU A 54 -4.53 -12.55 -3.21
N HIS A 55 -4.79 -11.24 -3.15
CA HIS A 55 -3.74 -10.24 -2.91
C HIS A 55 -2.95 -10.42 -1.60
N ASP A 56 -3.62 -10.90 -0.55
CA ASP A 56 -3.07 -11.03 0.80
C ASP A 56 -2.88 -12.53 1.20
N VAL A 57 -2.82 -13.43 0.21
CA VAL A 57 -2.85 -14.89 0.45
C VAL A 57 -1.67 -15.48 1.20
N LEU A 58 -0.58 -14.72 1.31
CA LEU A 58 0.61 -15.06 2.10
C LEU A 58 0.90 -14.04 3.19
N ARG A 59 -0.10 -13.24 3.59
CA ARG A 59 0.14 -12.08 4.44
C ARG A 59 0.69 -12.42 5.82
N ASP A 60 0.39 -13.61 6.32
CA ASP A 60 0.85 -14.08 7.64
C ASP A 60 1.86 -15.23 7.51
N ALA A 61 2.43 -15.46 6.32
CA ALA A 61 3.52 -16.41 6.09
C ALA A 61 4.84 -15.93 6.71
N ASP A 62 5.76 -16.85 6.96
CA ASP A 62 7.09 -16.54 7.49
C ASP A 62 7.90 -15.66 6.50
N PRO A 63 8.28 -14.41 6.89
CA PRO A 63 9.00 -13.51 6.00
C PRO A 63 10.36 -14.03 5.54
N ASP A 64 11.07 -14.82 6.36
CA ASP A 64 12.38 -15.36 5.99
C ASP A 64 12.24 -16.49 4.96
N GLY A 65 11.20 -17.30 5.07
CA GLY A 65 10.75 -18.21 4.02
C GLY A 65 10.46 -17.48 2.71
N LEU A 66 9.64 -16.43 2.74
CA LEU A 66 9.28 -15.66 1.54
C LEU A 66 10.51 -14.98 0.90
N ARG A 67 11.42 -14.44 1.72
CA ARG A 67 12.67 -13.82 1.24
C ARG A 67 13.54 -14.81 0.47
N ARG A 68 13.70 -16.04 0.98
CA ARG A 68 14.46 -17.10 0.30
C ARG A 68 13.79 -17.56 -0.98
N GLU A 69 12.47 -17.68 -0.97
CA GLU A 69 11.69 -18.06 -2.16
C GLU A 69 11.82 -17.03 -3.29
N LEU A 70 11.75 -15.75 -2.95
CA LEU A 70 11.80 -14.66 -3.92
C LEU A 70 13.21 -14.41 -4.47
N GLY A 71 14.23 -14.46 -3.62
CA GLY A 71 15.59 -14.06 -3.96
C GLY A 71 15.72 -12.58 -4.36
N PRO A 72 16.94 -12.03 -4.53
CA PRO A 72 17.12 -10.64 -4.95
C PRO A 72 16.57 -10.35 -6.36
N PRO A 73 16.05 -9.14 -6.63
CA PRO A 73 15.92 -8.03 -5.68
C PRO A 73 14.65 -8.10 -4.81
N LEU A 74 13.68 -8.97 -5.12
CA LEU A 74 12.37 -8.97 -4.46
C LEU A 74 12.42 -9.43 -2.99
N GLY A 75 13.28 -10.39 -2.68
CA GLY A 75 13.54 -10.84 -1.33
C GLY A 75 14.21 -9.78 -0.46
N GLU A 76 14.78 -8.72 -1.01
CA GLU A 76 15.39 -7.63 -0.25
C GLU A 76 14.36 -6.61 0.25
N LEU A 77 13.11 -6.69 -0.21
CA LEU A 77 12.02 -5.83 0.24
C LEU A 77 11.75 -6.00 1.75
N PRO A 78 11.21 -4.95 2.41
CA PRO A 78 10.79 -5.04 3.80
C PRO A 78 9.78 -6.18 4.02
N PRO A 79 9.82 -6.89 5.18
CA PRO A 79 8.94 -8.02 5.47
C PRO A 79 7.46 -7.78 5.19
N ALA A 80 6.95 -6.59 5.51
CA ALA A 80 5.54 -6.23 5.34
C ALA A 80 5.07 -6.11 3.88
N ILE A 81 5.98 -6.21 2.90
CA ILE A 81 5.70 -6.10 1.46
C ILE A 81 5.86 -7.45 0.76
N LEU A 82 6.64 -8.38 1.32
CA LEU A 82 7.03 -9.64 0.66
C LEU A 82 5.84 -10.52 0.23
N HIS A 83 4.71 -10.42 0.92
CA HIS A 83 3.54 -11.26 0.66
C HIS A 83 2.94 -11.05 -0.73
N GLY A 84 2.93 -9.81 -1.24
CA GLY A 84 2.42 -9.51 -2.58
C GLY A 84 3.25 -10.18 -3.67
N PRO A 85 4.57 -9.92 -3.75
CA PRO A 85 5.45 -10.57 -4.71
C PRO A 85 5.49 -12.08 -4.58
N ALA A 86 5.50 -12.62 -3.36
CA ALA A 86 5.47 -14.07 -3.16
C ALA A 86 4.17 -14.70 -3.64
N ALA A 87 3.02 -14.06 -3.38
CA ALA A 87 1.73 -14.54 -3.86
C ALA A 87 1.69 -14.57 -5.39
N ALA A 88 2.14 -13.49 -6.05
CA ALA A 88 2.25 -13.43 -7.50
C ALA A 88 3.18 -14.52 -8.06
N ALA A 89 4.36 -14.72 -7.45
CA ALA A 89 5.32 -15.75 -7.87
C ALA A 89 4.74 -17.17 -7.75
N ARG A 90 4.07 -17.51 -6.63
CA ARG A 90 3.42 -18.82 -6.46
C ARG A 90 2.29 -19.04 -7.46
N LEU A 91 1.47 -18.02 -7.72
CA LEU A 91 0.41 -18.09 -8.73
C LEU A 91 0.99 -18.34 -10.12
N GLN A 92 2.05 -17.63 -10.49
CA GLN A 92 2.73 -17.78 -11.76
C GLN A 92 3.35 -19.18 -11.92
N ALA A 93 4.02 -19.69 -10.87
CA ALA A 93 4.56 -21.05 -10.85
C ALA A 93 3.49 -22.14 -11.01
N LEU A 94 2.25 -21.84 -10.64
CA LEU A 94 1.08 -22.72 -10.81
C LEU A 94 0.33 -22.50 -12.14
N GLY A 95 0.93 -21.74 -13.06
CA GLY A 95 0.44 -21.57 -14.44
C GLY A 95 -0.53 -20.41 -14.65
N VAL A 96 -0.67 -19.49 -13.69
CA VAL A 96 -1.39 -18.23 -13.95
C VAL A 96 -0.52 -17.36 -14.87
N THR A 97 -1.07 -16.93 -16.01
CA THR A 97 -0.36 -16.14 -17.04
C THR A 97 -0.95 -14.75 -17.25
N ASP A 98 -1.89 -14.34 -16.39
CA ASP A 98 -2.54 -13.04 -16.43
C ASP A 98 -1.62 -11.98 -15.80
N GLU A 99 -0.71 -11.44 -16.60
CA GLU A 99 0.35 -10.54 -16.11
C GLU A 99 -0.20 -9.28 -15.41
N PRO A 100 -1.24 -8.58 -15.93
CA PRO A 100 -1.78 -7.43 -15.20
C PRO A 100 -2.37 -7.79 -13.83
N LEU A 101 -3.00 -8.96 -13.68
CA LEU A 101 -3.47 -9.45 -12.38
C LEU A 101 -2.31 -9.80 -11.45
N LEU A 102 -1.25 -10.43 -11.99
CA LEU A 102 -0.06 -10.76 -11.21
C LEU A 102 0.66 -9.50 -10.72
N GLU A 103 0.81 -8.49 -11.57
CA GLU A 103 1.41 -7.20 -11.19
C GLU A 103 0.55 -6.43 -10.18
N ALA A 104 -0.77 -6.48 -10.33
CA ALA A 104 -1.70 -5.95 -9.33
C ALA A 104 -1.48 -6.57 -7.95
N ILE A 105 -1.40 -7.92 -7.88
CA ILE A 105 -1.13 -8.63 -6.62
C ILE A 105 0.29 -8.33 -6.11
N ARG A 106 1.29 -8.34 -7.00
CA ARG A 106 2.70 -8.09 -6.67
C ARG A 106 2.89 -6.75 -5.96
N TRP A 107 2.22 -5.70 -6.45
CA TRP A 107 2.45 -4.33 -6.01
C TRP A 107 1.29 -3.67 -5.27
N HIS A 108 0.21 -4.37 -4.89
CA HIS A 108 -0.95 -3.76 -4.22
C HIS A 108 -0.61 -2.96 -2.94
N THR A 109 0.47 -3.32 -2.24
CA THR A 109 0.89 -2.63 -1.01
C THR A 109 1.60 -1.30 -1.29
N LEU A 110 2.47 -1.27 -2.31
CA LEU A 110 3.28 -0.09 -2.67
C LEU A 110 2.57 0.82 -3.69
N GLY A 111 1.75 0.23 -4.55
CA GLY A 111 1.38 0.80 -5.83
C GLY A 111 2.48 0.63 -6.87
N ASP A 112 2.14 0.83 -8.14
CA ASP A 112 3.10 0.84 -9.25
C ASP A 112 2.60 1.76 -10.39
N PRO A 113 3.46 2.59 -11.02
CA PRO A 113 3.07 3.44 -12.14
C PRO A 113 2.44 2.70 -13.33
N GLY A 114 2.78 1.43 -13.50
CA GLY A 114 2.27 0.53 -14.54
C GLY A 114 0.99 -0.21 -14.16
N LEU A 115 0.42 -0.01 -12.96
CA LEU A 115 -0.86 -0.63 -12.61
C LEU A 115 -1.95 -0.22 -13.60
N ASP A 116 -2.57 -1.23 -14.21
CA ASP A 116 -3.74 -1.07 -15.06
C ASP A 116 -4.99 -0.75 -14.22
N ARG A 117 -6.16 -0.73 -14.87
CA ARG A 117 -7.43 -0.44 -14.20
C ARG A 117 -7.72 -1.41 -13.05
N LEU A 118 -7.47 -2.71 -13.23
CA LEU A 118 -7.66 -3.74 -12.19
C LEU A 118 -6.70 -3.50 -11.03
N GLY A 119 -5.42 -3.24 -11.31
CA GLY A 119 -4.42 -2.97 -10.29
C GLY A 119 -4.74 -1.74 -9.44
N ARG A 120 -5.16 -0.65 -10.08
CA ARG A 120 -5.58 0.58 -9.39
C ARG A 120 -6.85 0.35 -8.57
N ALA A 121 -7.80 -0.42 -9.08
CA ALA A 121 -8.97 -0.85 -8.32
C ALA A 121 -8.56 -1.67 -7.08
N LEU A 122 -7.65 -2.65 -7.21
CA LEU A 122 -7.18 -3.46 -6.09
C LEU A 122 -6.51 -2.62 -5.01
N TYR A 123 -5.64 -1.68 -5.42
CA TYR A 123 -4.99 -0.73 -4.52
C TYR A 123 -6.01 0.10 -3.72
N CYS A 124 -7.06 0.57 -4.38
CA CYS A 124 -8.17 1.28 -3.73
C CYS A 124 -9.00 0.36 -2.83
N ALA A 125 -9.37 -0.84 -3.29
CA ALA A 125 -10.25 -1.76 -2.58
C ALA A 125 -9.63 -2.24 -1.25
N ASP A 126 -8.35 -2.61 -1.23
CA ASP A 126 -7.63 -3.01 -0.01
C ASP A 126 -7.66 -1.89 1.05
N PHE A 127 -7.50 -0.64 0.60
CA PHE A 127 -7.59 0.50 1.50
C PHE A 127 -9.04 0.81 1.90
N LEU A 128 -10.00 0.65 1.00
CA LEU A 128 -11.36 1.13 1.21
C LEU A 128 -12.32 0.09 1.76
N GLU A 129 -11.97 -1.19 1.90
CA GLU A 129 -12.91 -2.22 2.31
C GLU A 129 -13.67 -1.92 3.65
N PRO A 130 -14.94 -2.36 3.81
CA PRO A 130 -15.83 -1.90 4.90
C PRO A 130 -15.39 -2.20 6.34
N GLY A 131 -14.50 -3.17 6.55
CA GLY A 131 -13.95 -3.55 7.85
C GLY A 131 -12.85 -2.59 8.35
N ARG A 132 -12.38 -1.65 7.54
CA ARG A 132 -11.45 -0.61 7.96
C ARG A 132 -12.16 0.39 8.89
N ARG A 133 -11.72 0.44 10.15
CA ARG A 133 -12.41 1.19 11.23
C ARG A 133 -12.17 2.70 11.20
N ARG A 134 -10.98 3.15 10.76
CA ARG A 134 -10.65 4.58 10.69
C ARG A 134 -11.34 5.24 9.50
N ASP A 135 -11.86 6.44 9.70
CA ASP A 135 -12.48 7.28 8.65
C ASP A 135 -13.61 6.58 7.89
N ARG A 136 -14.41 5.78 8.60
CA ARG A 136 -15.41 4.87 8.01
C ARG A 136 -16.33 5.58 7.01
N THR A 137 -16.87 6.74 7.37
CA THR A 137 -17.78 7.53 6.51
C THR A 137 -17.09 8.03 5.25
N TRP A 138 -15.84 8.51 5.37
CA TRP A 138 -15.08 8.98 4.21
C TRP A 138 -14.71 7.83 3.28
N ARG A 139 -14.25 6.69 3.82
CA ARG A 139 -13.97 5.48 3.03
C ARG A 139 -15.23 4.95 2.35
N GLU A 140 -16.38 5.03 3.02
CA GLU A 140 -17.67 4.65 2.43
C GLU A 140 -18.06 5.54 1.26
N GLY A 141 -17.92 6.86 1.40
CA GLY A 141 -18.14 7.79 0.30
C GLY A 141 -17.24 7.51 -0.90
N LEU A 142 -15.95 7.20 -0.66
CA LEU A 142 -15.03 6.82 -1.73
C LEU A 142 -15.38 5.49 -2.38
N ARG A 143 -15.87 4.50 -1.61
CA ARG A 143 -16.33 3.22 -2.18
C ARG A 143 -17.49 3.43 -3.14
N TYR A 144 -18.48 4.24 -2.76
CA TYR A 144 -19.63 4.56 -3.61
C TYR A 144 -19.22 5.37 -4.85
N ARG A 145 -18.24 6.27 -4.71
CA ARG A 145 -17.78 7.12 -5.82
C ARG A 145 -16.93 6.38 -6.84
N PHE A 146 -16.27 5.27 -6.49
CA PHE A 146 -15.30 4.61 -7.37
C PHE A 146 -15.84 4.28 -8.77
N PRO A 147 -17.04 3.67 -8.94
CA PRO A 147 -17.56 3.39 -10.28
C PRO A 147 -17.94 4.64 -11.10
N LEU A 148 -18.05 5.79 -10.45
CA LEU A 148 -18.40 7.08 -11.07
C LEU A 148 -17.15 7.91 -11.43
N ASP A 149 -16.06 7.73 -10.69
CA ASP A 149 -14.84 8.55 -10.77
C ASP A 149 -13.64 7.76 -10.21
N GLU A 150 -13.16 6.78 -10.98
CA GLU A 150 -12.07 5.89 -10.60
C GLU A 150 -10.78 6.67 -10.30
N ASP A 151 -10.45 7.66 -11.14
CA ASP A 151 -9.24 8.45 -11.02
C ASP A 151 -9.29 9.39 -9.81
N GLY A 152 -10.43 10.04 -9.55
CA GLY A 152 -10.60 10.89 -8.37
C GLY A 152 -10.50 10.09 -7.06
N VAL A 153 -11.06 8.87 -7.02
CA VAL A 153 -10.90 7.98 -5.86
C VAL A 153 -9.46 7.53 -5.71
N LEU A 154 -8.79 7.16 -6.80
CA LEU A 154 -7.37 6.78 -6.77
C LEU A 154 -6.48 7.90 -6.24
N VAL A 155 -6.69 9.14 -6.69
CA VAL A 155 -5.98 10.32 -6.18
C VAL A 155 -6.20 10.47 -4.67
N ALA A 156 -7.45 10.37 -4.20
CA ALA A 156 -7.77 10.50 -2.78
C ALA A 156 -7.10 9.40 -1.93
N VAL A 157 -7.18 8.14 -2.35
CA VAL A 157 -6.54 7.01 -1.65
C VAL A 157 -5.02 7.14 -1.66
N THR A 158 -4.42 7.53 -2.78
CA THR A 158 -2.97 7.67 -2.91
C THR A 158 -2.42 8.77 -2.01
N ARG A 159 -3.10 9.93 -1.95
CA ARG A 159 -2.74 11.02 -1.02
C ARG A 159 -2.77 10.53 0.43
N GLU A 160 -3.85 9.87 0.81
CA GLU A 160 -4.05 9.42 2.19
C GLU A 160 -3.01 8.35 2.60
N ARG A 161 -2.78 7.36 1.74
CA ARG A 161 -1.81 6.28 1.98
C ARG A 161 -0.38 6.83 2.08
N THR A 162 0.00 7.71 1.17
CA THR A 162 1.38 8.22 1.13
C THR A 162 1.67 9.19 2.26
N ALA A 163 0.70 10.05 2.65
CA ALA A 163 0.84 10.91 3.82
C ALA A 163 1.04 10.10 5.11
N HIS A 164 0.29 9.01 5.28
CA HIS A 164 0.47 8.09 6.43
C HIS A 164 1.84 7.41 6.44
N GLN A 165 2.35 7.01 5.28
CA GLN A 165 3.68 6.39 5.18
C GLN A 165 4.78 7.41 5.49
N GLU A 166 4.74 8.61 4.90
CA GLU A 166 5.71 9.68 5.19
C GLU A 166 5.71 10.07 6.67
N ALA A 167 4.54 10.18 7.29
CA ALA A 167 4.44 10.47 8.72
C ALA A 167 5.02 9.34 9.61
N ALA A 168 5.01 8.09 9.13
CA ALA A 168 5.50 6.93 9.88
C ALA A 168 7.00 6.65 9.67
N SER A 169 7.53 6.83 8.45
CA SER A 169 8.90 6.45 8.09
C SER A 169 9.81 7.62 7.69
N GLY A 170 9.29 8.83 7.51
CA GLY A 170 10.03 9.99 7.02
C GLY A 170 10.38 9.95 5.52
N GLU A 171 10.38 8.77 4.90
CA GLU A 171 10.61 8.59 3.47
C GLU A 171 9.68 7.52 2.87
N LEU A 172 9.22 7.75 1.63
CA LEU A 172 8.50 6.75 0.83
C LEU A 172 9.45 5.80 0.11
N HIS A 173 9.04 4.54 0.00
CA HIS A 173 9.66 3.60 -0.92
C HIS A 173 9.67 4.20 -2.35
N PRO A 174 10.77 4.07 -3.13
CA PRO A 174 10.88 4.67 -4.46
C PRO A 174 9.72 4.33 -5.40
N ARG A 175 9.24 3.07 -5.36
CA ARG A 175 8.06 2.63 -6.13
C ARG A 175 6.78 3.37 -5.72
N THR A 176 6.55 3.56 -4.42
CA THR A 176 5.40 4.35 -3.93
C THR A 176 5.49 5.80 -4.37
N ARG A 177 6.69 6.41 -4.31
CA ARG A 177 6.94 7.78 -4.77
C ARG A 177 6.61 7.92 -6.25
N ALA A 178 7.13 7.04 -7.10
CA ALA A 178 6.85 7.05 -8.53
C ALA A 178 5.35 6.85 -8.84
N PHE A 179 4.69 5.94 -8.12
CA PHE A 179 3.24 5.73 -8.27
C PHE A 179 2.45 6.99 -7.88
N ARG A 180 2.82 7.63 -6.78
CA ARG A 180 2.21 8.89 -6.35
C ARG A 180 2.38 9.98 -7.39
N GLU A 181 3.61 10.20 -7.88
CA GLU A 181 3.89 11.21 -8.91
C GLU A 181 3.07 10.95 -10.17
N ARG A 182 2.98 9.69 -10.59
CA ARG A 182 2.16 9.26 -11.73
C ARG A 182 0.68 9.60 -11.55
N VAL A 183 0.11 9.27 -10.39
CA VAL A 183 -1.31 9.48 -10.07
C VAL A 183 -1.63 10.97 -9.90
N LEU A 184 -0.76 11.73 -9.25
CA LEU A 184 -0.99 13.15 -8.95
C LEU A 184 -0.59 14.09 -10.08
N GLY A 185 0.31 13.67 -10.97
CA GLY A 185 0.80 14.45 -12.11
C GLY A 185 -0.08 14.40 -13.36
N GLY A 186 -1.15 13.59 -13.38
CA GLY A 186 -2.18 13.66 -14.42
C GLY A 186 -1.82 13.19 -15.84
N GLY A 187 -0.78 12.38 -16.04
CA GLY A 187 -0.44 11.90 -17.39
C GLY A 187 -1.29 10.70 -17.86
N PRO A 188 -1.58 10.53 -19.17
CA PRO A 188 -2.30 9.36 -19.72
C PRO A 188 -1.48 8.06 -19.63
N PRO A 189 -2.11 6.86 -19.54
CA PRO A 189 -1.42 5.58 -19.40
C PRO A 189 -0.70 5.18 -20.70
N GLY A 190 0.60 4.88 -20.61
CA GLY A 190 1.36 4.21 -21.67
C GLY A 190 1.89 5.13 -22.77
N VAL A 191 3.08 5.66 -22.54
CA VAL A 191 4.29 5.74 -23.39
C VAL A 191 5.11 6.82 -22.69
N GLY A 192 6.26 6.45 -22.12
CA GLY A 192 7.11 7.39 -21.39
C GLY A 192 7.54 8.53 -22.30
N PRO A 193 7.58 9.80 -21.83
CA PRO A 193 8.26 10.84 -22.58
C PRO A 193 9.78 10.58 -22.54
N SER A 194 10.41 10.57 -23.71
CA SER A 194 11.84 10.81 -23.84
C SER A 194 12.18 12.19 -23.27
N VAL A 195 13.30 12.28 -22.58
CA VAL A 195 13.76 13.47 -21.84
C VAL A 195 14.28 14.64 -22.70
N ASP A 196 14.00 14.66 -23.99
CA ASP A 196 14.39 15.77 -24.86
C ASP A 196 13.16 16.56 -25.28
N GLU A 197 13.01 17.75 -24.69
CA GLU A 197 12.30 18.95 -25.16
C GLU A 197 11.63 19.65 -23.98
N LEU A 198 12.40 20.46 -23.22
CA LEU A 198 12.01 21.73 -22.57
C LEU A 198 13.24 22.34 -21.86
N ARG A 199 14.30 22.58 -22.64
CA ARG A 199 15.27 23.68 -22.53
C ARG A 199 15.43 24.08 -23.99
N GLU A 200 15.21 25.31 -24.45
CA GLU A 200 15.70 26.61 -24.02
C GLU A 200 14.78 27.64 -24.70
N ASP A 201 14.38 28.70 -24.03
CA ASP A 201 14.70 30.08 -24.44
C ASP A 201 14.13 31.01 -23.37
N GLU A 202 14.97 31.93 -22.89
CA GLU A 202 14.67 33.20 -22.22
C GLU A 202 15.93 33.55 -21.38
N GLY A 203 16.84 34.27 -22.01
CA GLY A 203 17.71 35.21 -21.32
C GLY A 203 17.81 36.50 -22.15
N PRO A 204 18.39 37.60 -21.64
CA PRO A 204 18.81 37.86 -20.27
C PRO A 204 18.36 39.26 -19.71
N GLU A 205 18.59 39.41 -18.40
CA GLU A 205 19.01 40.61 -17.64
C GLU A 205 18.21 41.93 -17.63
N ASN A 206 17.89 42.36 -16.40
CA ASN A 206 18.02 43.71 -15.78
C ASN A 206 17.29 43.61 -14.41
N GLY A 207 17.76 44.02 -13.24
CA GLY A 207 18.84 44.87 -12.78
C GLY A 207 18.35 45.58 -11.49
N ALA A 208 19.23 45.71 -10.49
CA ALA A 208 19.25 46.68 -9.38
C ALA A 208 18.53 46.42 -8.02
N GLY A 209 19.29 46.69 -6.95
CA GLY A 209 18.87 47.16 -5.61
C GLY A 209 18.97 46.10 -4.50
N GLU A 210 20.02 46.00 -3.68
CA GLU A 210 20.29 46.79 -2.44
C GLU A 210 19.17 46.56 -1.39
N ASP A 211 19.37 46.22 -0.09
CA ASP A 211 20.39 46.63 0.86
C ASP A 211 20.19 45.93 2.24
N GLU A 212 21.27 45.84 3.05
CA GLU A 212 21.47 45.59 4.52
C GLU A 212 20.59 44.58 5.30
N GLY A 213 21.05 43.81 6.29
CA GLY A 213 22.24 43.85 7.12
C GLY A 213 21.91 43.32 8.53
N THR A 214 22.95 42.93 9.27
CA THR A 214 22.99 42.57 10.70
C THR A 214 22.84 41.08 11.05
N GLY A 215 23.98 40.48 11.41
CA GLY A 215 24.03 39.39 12.38
C GLY A 215 24.55 39.91 13.73
N ASP A 216 24.24 39.21 14.82
CA ASP A 216 25.22 38.85 15.87
C ASP A 216 24.61 37.79 16.82
N ARG A 217 25.49 37.25 17.64
CA ARG A 217 25.52 35.95 18.32
C ARG A 217 24.81 35.85 19.68
N ALA A 218 24.72 34.58 20.10
CA ALA A 218 24.97 34.02 21.44
C ALA A 218 23.93 34.20 22.56
N GLY A 219 23.76 33.11 23.33
CA GLY A 219 23.08 33.09 24.62
C GLY A 219 22.70 31.68 25.06
N GLU A 220 23.62 31.02 25.77
CA GLU A 220 23.41 29.82 26.61
C GLU A 220 22.33 30.09 27.69
N ASP A 221 21.66 29.05 28.21
CA ASP A 221 21.72 28.66 29.64
C ASP A 221 20.67 27.58 30.00
N GLU A 222 21.04 26.81 31.00
CA GLU A 222 20.50 25.57 31.54
C GLU A 222 19.19 25.69 32.31
N GLY A 223 18.52 24.55 32.57
CA GLY A 223 17.36 24.48 33.45
C GLY A 223 16.90 23.06 33.75
N ALA A 224 17.58 22.44 34.71
CA ALA A 224 17.37 21.09 35.21
C ALA A 224 15.97 20.82 35.82
N GLY A 225 15.57 19.54 35.80
CA GLY A 225 14.82 18.95 36.91
C GLY A 225 13.69 18.00 36.52
N ASN A 226 13.96 16.69 36.52
CA ASN A 226 12.98 15.77 37.12
C ASN A 226 13.68 14.58 37.78
N ARG A 227 13.40 14.41 39.07
CA ARG A 227 13.95 13.36 39.93
C ARG A 227 13.12 12.09 39.79
N ALA A 228 13.85 10.99 39.95
CA ALA A 228 13.39 9.62 40.10
C ALA A 228 12.30 9.46 41.18
N GLY A 229 11.34 8.57 40.88
CA GLY A 229 10.50 7.90 41.86
C GLY A 229 10.64 6.40 41.62
N GLU A 230 11.42 5.77 42.49
CA GLU A 230 11.70 4.32 42.53
C GLU A 230 10.48 3.49 42.96
N ASP A 231 10.53 2.25 42.49
CA ASP A 231 9.75 1.07 42.84
C ASP A 231 9.67 0.79 44.36
N ALA A 232 8.54 0.20 44.78
CA ALA A 232 8.54 -0.91 45.73
C ALA A 232 7.15 -1.59 45.77
N ALA A 233 7.02 -2.73 45.09
CA ALA A 233 5.98 -3.73 45.33
C ALA A 233 6.49 -4.78 46.35
N PRO A 234 5.68 -5.27 47.30
CA PRO A 234 6.10 -6.33 48.21
C PRO A 234 5.88 -7.73 47.61
N PRO A 235 6.70 -8.74 47.98
CA PRO A 235 6.69 -10.05 47.35
C PRO A 235 5.62 -11.01 47.91
N ALA A 236 5.29 -11.96 47.02
CA ALA A 236 4.38 -13.08 47.21
C ALA A 236 4.81 -14.05 48.31
N THR A 237 3.81 -14.59 49.02
CA THR A 237 3.95 -15.68 49.99
C THR A 237 4.10 -17.02 49.26
N SER A 238 5.16 -17.75 49.59
CA SER A 238 5.38 -19.12 49.17
C SER A 238 4.59 -20.09 50.06
N GLY A 239 3.88 -21.01 49.42
CA GLY A 239 3.31 -22.19 50.07
C GLY A 239 4.40 -23.25 50.28
N GLY A 240 4.45 -23.80 51.49
CA GLY A 240 5.19 -25.00 51.87
C GLY A 240 4.23 -25.93 52.61
N GLY A 241 4.14 -27.18 52.16
CA GLY A 241 3.19 -28.18 52.64
C GLY A 241 3.66 -29.02 53.83
N THR A 242 2.96 -30.15 53.98
CA THR A 242 3.15 -31.30 54.88
C THR A 242 2.43 -31.24 56.22
N SER A 243 1.23 -31.84 56.30
CA SER A 243 0.99 -33.17 56.90
C SER A 243 -0.47 -33.58 56.67
#